data_AF-H2LUW3-F1
#
_entry.id   AF-H2LUW3-F1
#
_cell.length_a   1.000
_cell.length_b   1.000
_cell.length_c   1.000
_cell.angle_alpha   90.00
_cell.angle_beta   90.00
_cell.angle_gamma   90.00
#
_symmetry.space_group_name_H-M   'P 1'
#
loop_
_entity.id
_entity.type
_entity.pdbx_description
1 polymer ?
#
loop_
_entity_poly.entity_id
_entity_poly.type
_entity_poly.pdbx_seq_one_letter_code
_entity_poly.pdbx_strand_id
1 'polypeptide(L)'
;MEGTQSWSVTMTCFSAHRLLILSLLLLCVTNSSSLLMPDSKELRELLSRYEQDAGKKGASDAAANRSRRAILWSDREEILLLHNKLRSSVYPSAANMEHMVWDDELERSATQWAEECRWEHGPQDLLMSIGQNLAVHWGRYRSPAFHVQAWYDEVKDYTYPYPSECNPWCPERCSGPMCTHYTQLVWATTNRVGCAVHVCPKMNVWGEIWETAVYLVCNYSPKGNWIGEAPYRHGRPCSQCPPSFGGGCRNNLCYKDSQHSETADMNEVEKPQVLLPPRTTPRPAPKAPRKSASKRPTTRPHTPRAPAAKPSSRTFLAHNIKCDTKLRDKCKGSTCNRHKCPAHCLHAKGNVWGTVSYDAQSSICRAAIHAGVIDNNGGLVDITRTEKSPFFVRSTKNGIESLSKYKPANSFIVSKVEEYTADCYTTVAEICPFKRPSSHCPRVFCPANCKTQPSYWSPVIGSNVYADNSSICKAAIHAGVIKASGGLVDVLPLERRKSYAGVLKNGIQSESKSNMEGGSFRLFAVRVGFI
;
A
#
# COMPACT_ATOMS: atom_id res chain seq x y z
N MET A 1 70.31 -61.36 -4.21
CA MET A 1 71.67 -60.97 -4.62
C MET A 1 71.66 -59.49 -4.90
N GLU A 2 72.67 -58.83 -4.36
CA GLU A 2 72.93 -57.39 -4.36
C GLU A 2 73.08 -56.77 -5.76
N GLY A 3 73.06 -55.44 -5.82
CA GLY A 3 73.66 -54.64 -6.89
C GLY A 3 72.78 -53.44 -7.31
N THR A 4 72.86 -52.29 -6.63
CA THR A 4 73.71 -51.10 -6.93
C THR A 4 73.33 -50.25 -8.15
N GLN A 5 73.05 -48.97 -7.83
CA GLN A 5 73.32 -47.72 -8.57
C GLN A 5 72.49 -47.36 -9.82
N SER A 6 71.71 -46.27 -9.72
CA SER A 6 71.99 -45.05 -10.50
C SER A 6 71.18 -43.86 -9.96
N TRP A 7 71.88 -42.93 -9.29
CA TRP A 7 71.44 -41.56 -9.07
C TRP A 7 71.77 -40.77 -10.34
N SER A 8 70.79 -40.10 -10.97
CA SER A 8 70.93 -38.85 -11.75
C SER A 8 69.77 -38.62 -12.75
N VAL A 9 68.50 -38.54 -12.32
CA VAL A 9 67.40 -38.04 -13.21
C VAL A 9 66.31 -37.20 -12.51
N THR A 10 66.31 -37.04 -11.18
CA THR A 10 65.18 -36.40 -10.47
C THR A 10 65.33 -34.90 -10.17
N MET A 11 66.38 -34.21 -10.65
CA MET A 11 66.61 -32.78 -10.39
C MET A 11 66.32 -31.83 -11.57
N THR A 12 65.78 -32.30 -12.70
CA THR A 12 65.44 -31.44 -13.85
C THR A 12 63.94 -31.20 -14.02
N CYS A 13 63.06 -31.95 -13.35
CA CYS A 13 61.61 -31.81 -13.50
C CYS A 13 60.99 -30.71 -12.61
N PHE A 14 61.61 -30.39 -11.46
CA PHE A 14 61.09 -29.37 -10.53
C PHE A 14 61.35 -27.92 -10.96
N SER A 15 62.37 -27.66 -11.78
CA SER A 15 62.69 -26.30 -12.26
C SER A 15 61.83 -25.87 -13.46
N ALA A 16 61.38 -26.81 -14.29
CA ALA A 16 60.53 -26.52 -15.44
C ALA A 16 59.10 -26.11 -15.03
N HIS A 17 58.56 -26.68 -13.96
CA HIS A 17 57.23 -26.32 -13.44
C HIS A 17 57.19 -24.94 -12.78
N ARG A 18 58.27 -24.49 -12.12
CA ARG A 18 58.33 -23.15 -11.51
C ARG A 18 58.48 -22.04 -12.54
N LEU A 19 59.19 -22.30 -13.65
CA LEU A 19 59.34 -21.34 -14.76
C LEU A 19 58.05 -21.16 -15.58
N LEU A 20 57.24 -22.22 -15.73
CA LEU A 20 55.93 -22.16 -16.39
C LEU A 20 54.87 -21.43 -15.55
N ILE A 21 54.93 -21.55 -14.22
CA ILE A 21 54.01 -20.83 -13.32
C ILE A 21 54.38 -19.34 -13.22
N LEU A 22 55.68 -19.00 -13.21
CA LEU A 22 56.11 -17.60 -13.26
C LEU A 22 55.83 -16.92 -14.60
N SER A 23 55.92 -17.64 -15.73
CA SER A 23 55.60 -17.07 -17.04
C SER A 23 54.10 -16.87 -17.26
N LEU A 24 53.24 -17.77 -16.73
CA LEU A 24 51.78 -17.55 -16.70
C LEU A 24 51.40 -16.38 -15.78
N LEU A 25 52.09 -16.20 -14.64
CA LEU A 25 51.85 -15.06 -13.75
C LEU A 25 52.27 -13.73 -14.40
N LEU A 26 53.39 -13.67 -15.15
CA LEU A 26 53.81 -12.46 -15.87
C LEU A 26 52.93 -12.12 -17.09
N LEU A 27 52.35 -13.11 -17.77
CA LEU A 27 51.39 -12.90 -18.86
C LEU A 27 50.03 -12.36 -18.36
N CYS A 28 49.66 -12.65 -17.12
CA CYS A 28 48.46 -12.08 -16.50
C CYS A 28 48.64 -10.62 -16.04
N VAL A 29 49.86 -10.12 -15.84
CA VAL A 29 50.09 -8.70 -15.45
C VAL A 29 50.10 -7.77 -16.67
N THR A 30 50.42 -8.27 -17.87
CA THR A 30 50.58 -7.44 -19.08
C THR A 30 49.29 -7.24 -19.90
N ASN A 31 48.20 -7.93 -19.57
CA ASN A 31 46.87 -7.68 -20.15
C ASN A 31 45.90 -7.07 -19.13
N SER A 32 46.41 -6.14 -18.33
CA SER A 32 45.57 -5.20 -17.56
C SER A 32 45.06 -4.10 -18.48
N SER A 33 44.31 -4.46 -19.53
CA SER A 33 43.44 -3.48 -20.20
C SER A 33 42.40 -3.09 -19.18
N SER A 34 42.56 -1.88 -18.64
CA SER A 34 41.68 -1.24 -17.71
C SER A 34 40.23 -1.42 -18.19
N LEU A 35 39.42 -2.12 -17.41
CA LEU A 35 37.97 -2.07 -17.55
C LEU A 35 37.56 -0.64 -17.23
N LEU A 36 37.46 0.17 -18.27
CA LEU A 36 36.85 1.49 -18.24
C LEU A 36 35.41 1.30 -17.77
N MET A 37 35.14 1.67 -16.51
CA MET A 37 33.79 2.05 -16.11
C MET A 37 33.33 3.17 -17.07
N PRO A 38 32.05 3.20 -17.48
CA PRO A 38 31.52 4.37 -18.15
C PRO A 38 31.65 5.57 -17.22
N ASP A 39 32.55 6.48 -17.58
CA ASP A 39 32.91 7.69 -16.82
C ASP A 39 31.73 8.67 -16.84
N SER A 40 30.78 8.49 -15.91
CA SER A 40 29.70 9.45 -15.68
C SER A 40 30.24 10.61 -14.86
N LYS A 41 30.17 11.81 -15.43
CA LYS A 41 30.51 13.06 -14.73
C LYS A 41 29.64 13.26 -13.49
N GLU A 42 28.39 12.79 -13.51
CA GLU A 42 27.49 12.86 -12.35
C GLU A 42 27.98 11.99 -11.17
N LEU A 43 28.55 10.81 -11.44
CA LEU A 43 29.06 9.92 -10.39
C LEU A 43 30.31 10.51 -9.69
N ARG A 44 31.22 11.16 -10.44
CA ARG A 44 32.37 11.86 -9.85
C ARG A 44 31.96 13.05 -9.00
N GLU A 45 30.95 13.80 -9.43
CA GLU A 45 30.44 14.95 -8.69
C GLU A 45 29.69 14.55 -7.42
N LEU A 46 29.09 13.34 -7.41
CA LEU A 46 28.54 12.71 -6.22
C LEU A 46 29.64 12.26 -5.26
N LEU A 47 30.64 11.52 -5.73
CA LEU A 47 31.74 10.98 -4.90
C LEU A 47 32.59 12.08 -4.25
N SER A 48 32.88 13.17 -4.97
CA SER A 48 33.65 14.31 -4.44
C SER A 48 32.91 15.10 -3.34
N ARG A 49 31.57 15.11 -3.34
CA ARG A 49 30.78 15.68 -2.24
C ARG A 49 30.89 14.87 -0.95
N TYR A 50 30.98 13.54 -1.06
CA TYR A 50 31.14 12.65 0.11
C TYR A 50 32.51 12.77 0.78
N GLU A 51 33.59 12.95 0.02
CA GLU A 51 34.93 13.13 0.59
C GLU A 51 35.05 14.43 1.40
N GLN A 52 34.34 15.50 1.00
CA GLN A 52 34.34 16.77 1.72
C GLN A 52 33.54 16.74 3.03
N ASP A 53 32.47 15.93 3.11
CA ASP A 53 31.65 15.79 4.31
C ASP A 53 32.27 14.85 5.35
N ALA A 54 33.07 13.87 4.91
CA ALA A 54 33.81 12.97 5.80
C ALA A 54 34.92 13.68 6.60
N GLY A 55 35.51 14.74 6.04
CA GLY A 55 36.61 15.50 6.66
C GLY A 55 36.19 16.45 7.79
N LYS A 56 34.89 16.75 7.97
CA LYS A 56 34.41 17.81 8.89
C LYS A 56 33.87 17.34 10.25
N LYS A 57 33.79 16.03 10.51
CA LYS A 57 33.24 15.49 11.78
C LYS A 57 34.22 14.55 12.48
N GLY A 58 35.36 15.10 12.89
CA GLY A 58 36.27 14.49 13.85
C GLY A 58 36.19 15.16 15.22
N ALA A 59 36.03 14.32 16.26
CA ALA A 59 36.30 14.52 17.68
C ALA A 59 35.16 14.91 18.66
N SER A 60 35.16 14.15 19.77
CA SER A 60 34.48 14.24 21.07
C SER A 60 32.98 13.88 21.22
N ASP A 61 32.79 12.79 21.99
CA ASP A 61 31.69 12.51 22.96
C ASP A 61 30.30 12.06 22.48
N ALA A 62 30.21 10.89 21.84
CA ALA A 62 28.91 10.23 21.58
C ALA A 62 28.95 8.68 21.56
N ALA A 63 29.57 8.06 22.57
CA ALA A 63 29.83 6.62 22.58
C ALA A 63 28.73 5.71 23.18
N ALA A 64 27.57 6.22 23.60
CA ALA A 64 26.58 5.38 24.32
C ALA A 64 25.14 5.37 23.75
N ASN A 65 24.90 5.88 22.53
CA ASN A 65 23.53 5.92 21.98
C ASN A 65 23.40 5.62 20.48
N ARG A 66 24.31 4.81 19.90
CA ARG A 66 24.38 4.54 18.45
C ARG A 66 23.64 3.28 17.96
N SER A 67 22.79 2.65 18.76
CA SER A 67 22.15 1.36 18.39
C SER A 67 20.79 1.46 17.67
N ARG A 68 20.46 2.58 17.01
CA ARG A 68 19.22 2.71 16.22
C ARG A 68 19.40 3.59 14.98
N ARG A 69 20.40 3.31 14.16
CA ARG A 69 20.44 3.94 12.83
C ARG A 69 19.54 3.15 11.89
N ALA A 70 18.37 3.71 11.62
CA ALA A 70 17.65 3.42 10.38
C ALA A 70 18.61 3.60 9.20
N ILE A 71 18.41 2.82 8.13
CA ILE A 71 19.19 2.96 6.90
C ILE A 71 19.17 4.43 6.44
N LEU A 72 20.31 4.95 6.00
CA LEU A 72 20.39 6.33 5.53
C LEU A 72 19.46 6.52 4.32
N TRP A 73 18.84 7.70 4.22
CA TRP A 73 17.96 8.01 3.08
C TRP A 73 18.70 7.90 1.74
N SER A 74 19.97 8.31 1.70
CA SER A 74 20.85 8.17 0.55
C SER A 74 21.02 6.70 0.13
N ASP A 75 21.23 5.81 1.10
CA ASP A 75 21.44 4.39 0.85
C ASP A 75 20.14 3.73 0.36
N ARG A 76 18.99 4.11 0.95
CA ARG A 76 17.67 3.69 0.47
C ARG A 76 17.45 4.07 -0.99
N GLU A 77 17.73 5.32 -1.34
CA GLU A 77 17.55 5.83 -2.70
C GLU A 77 18.49 5.11 -3.67
N GLU A 78 19.76 4.93 -3.30
CA GLU A 78 20.76 4.21 -4.09
C GLU A 78 20.34 2.75 -4.35
N ILE A 79 19.91 2.03 -3.30
CA ILE A 79 19.42 0.66 -3.40
C ILE A 79 18.24 0.60 -4.38
N LEU A 80 17.22 1.45 -4.20
CA LEU A 80 16.02 1.42 -5.02
C LEU A 80 16.30 1.77 -6.49
N LEU A 81 17.13 2.79 -6.72
CA LEU A 81 17.54 3.20 -8.06
C LEU A 81 18.31 2.08 -8.75
N LEU A 82 19.25 1.43 -8.05
CA LEU A 82 20.01 0.33 -8.60
C LEU A 82 19.13 -0.89 -8.91
N HIS A 83 18.21 -1.27 -8.02
CA HIS A 83 17.23 -2.34 -8.28
C HIS A 83 16.47 -2.10 -9.58
N ASN A 84 15.86 -0.92 -9.73
CA ASN A 84 15.08 -0.60 -10.92
C ASN A 84 15.95 -0.52 -12.19
N LYS A 85 17.16 0.03 -12.10
CA LYS A 85 18.12 0.08 -13.22
C LYS A 85 18.55 -1.31 -13.68
N LEU A 86 18.77 -2.24 -12.75
CA LEU A 86 19.14 -3.62 -13.09
C LEU A 86 17.95 -4.37 -13.68
N ARG A 87 16.77 -4.23 -13.08
CA ARG A 87 15.51 -4.82 -13.57
C ARG A 87 15.14 -4.36 -14.99
N SER A 88 15.42 -3.11 -15.34
CA SER A 88 15.16 -2.58 -16.69
C SER A 88 16.09 -3.12 -17.79
N SER A 89 17.16 -3.81 -17.39
CA SER A 89 18.31 -4.12 -18.25
C SER A 89 18.62 -5.62 -18.31
N VAL A 90 17.69 -6.47 -17.85
CA VAL A 90 17.87 -7.92 -17.82
C VAL A 90 17.93 -8.52 -19.21
N TYR A 91 18.67 -9.63 -19.34
CA TYR A 91 18.68 -10.46 -20.53
C TYR A 91 18.37 -11.92 -20.15
N PRO A 92 17.46 -12.61 -20.89
CA PRO A 92 16.66 -12.09 -21.99
C PRO A 92 15.64 -11.04 -21.52
N SER A 93 15.08 -10.24 -22.44
CA SER A 93 14.23 -9.11 -22.04
C SER A 93 12.92 -9.56 -21.40
N ALA A 94 12.46 -8.81 -20.40
CA ALA A 94 11.26 -9.13 -19.64
C ALA A 94 10.02 -8.38 -20.14
N ALA A 95 8.93 -9.09 -20.39
CA ALA A 95 7.67 -8.54 -20.87
C ALA A 95 6.81 -7.88 -19.78
N ASN A 96 6.98 -8.29 -18.52
CA ASN A 96 6.07 -7.98 -17.41
C ASN A 96 6.79 -7.45 -16.16
N MET A 97 8.00 -6.90 -16.30
CA MET A 97 8.81 -6.47 -15.17
C MET A 97 8.19 -5.28 -14.44
N GLU A 98 7.74 -5.45 -13.19
CA GLU A 98 7.11 -4.37 -12.43
C GLU A 98 8.13 -3.37 -11.88
N HIS A 99 7.78 -2.08 -11.90
CA HIS A 99 8.58 -1.04 -11.25
C HIS A 99 8.52 -1.21 -9.73
N MET A 100 9.70 -1.28 -9.10
CA MET A 100 9.84 -1.49 -7.67
C MET A 100 9.78 -0.16 -6.91
N VAL A 101 9.10 -0.15 -5.76
CA VAL A 101 9.05 0.98 -4.83
C VAL A 101 9.59 0.57 -3.46
N TRP A 102 10.06 1.54 -2.69
CA TRP A 102 10.49 1.27 -1.32
C TRP A 102 9.30 1.06 -0.39
N ASP A 103 9.42 0.09 0.52
CA ASP A 103 8.42 -0.25 1.52
C ASP A 103 9.01 -0.16 2.92
N ASP A 104 8.50 0.78 3.72
CA ASP A 104 9.00 1.05 5.07
C ASP A 104 8.64 -0.08 6.06
N GLU A 105 7.65 -0.94 5.78
CA GLU A 105 7.34 -2.11 6.61
C GLU A 105 8.36 -3.22 6.39
N LEU A 106 8.73 -3.47 5.13
CA LEU A 106 9.81 -4.40 4.78
C LEU A 106 11.16 -3.94 5.39
N GLU A 107 11.46 -2.64 5.35
CA GLU A 107 12.65 -2.05 6.00
C GLU A 107 12.65 -2.29 7.52
N ARG A 108 11.51 -2.06 8.19
CA ARG A 108 11.41 -2.29 9.64
C ARG A 108 11.61 -3.76 9.99
N SER A 109 11.01 -4.66 9.23
CA SER A 109 11.21 -6.10 9.41
C SER A 109 12.67 -6.50 9.16
N ALA A 110 13.30 -5.96 8.11
CA ALA A 110 14.72 -6.18 7.83
C ALA A 110 15.63 -5.65 8.95
N THR A 111 15.27 -4.51 9.54
CA THR A 111 16.00 -3.91 10.68
C THR A 111 15.96 -4.82 11.89
N GLN A 112 14.76 -5.31 12.26
CA GLN A 112 14.60 -6.23 13.38
C GLN A 112 15.43 -7.49 13.19
N TRP A 113 15.47 -8.05 11.97
CA TRP A 113 16.27 -9.23 11.68
C TRP A 113 17.78 -8.94 11.68
N ALA A 114 18.21 -7.80 11.12
CA ALA A 114 19.62 -7.42 11.07
C ALA A 114 20.21 -7.20 12.47
N GLU A 115 19.40 -6.73 13.43
CA GLU A 115 19.78 -6.52 14.84
C GLU A 115 20.04 -7.84 15.60
N GLU A 116 19.50 -8.97 15.15
CA GLU A 116 19.76 -10.28 15.75
C GLU A 116 21.20 -10.75 15.50
N CYS A 117 21.89 -10.19 14.51
CA CYS A 117 23.27 -10.55 14.15
C CYS A 117 23.48 -12.06 13.90
N ARG A 118 22.48 -12.68 13.27
CA ARG A 118 22.50 -14.09 12.86
C ARG A 118 22.65 -14.18 11.34
N TRP A 119 23.67 -14.92 10.88
CA TRP A 119 23.89 -15.17 9.46
C TRP A 119 22.99 -16.30 8.94
N GLU A 120 21.69 -16.02 8.88
CA GLU A 120 20.65 -16.93 8.42
C GLU A 120 19.41 -16.12 8.00
N HIS A 121 18.53 -16.74 7.21
CA HIS A 121 17.27 -16.13 6.83
C HIS A 121 16.25 -16.13 7.98
N GLY A 122 15.43 -15.08 8.06
CA GLY A 122 14.33 -15.04 9.02
C GLY A 122 13.62 -13.68 9.13
N PRO A 123 12.67 -13.55 10.07
CA PRO A 123 12.17 -14.64 10.93
C PRO A 123 11.30 -15.64 10.14
N GLN A 124 11.30 -16.90 10.57
CA GLN A 124 10.78 -18.05 9.81
C GLN A 124 9.31 -17.90 9.39
N ASP A 125 8.49 -17.27 10.23
CA ASP A 125 7.07 -17.00 9.99
C ASP A 125 6.83 -16.03 8.83
N LEU A 126 7.75 -15.07 8.62
CA LEU A 126 7.64 -14.12 7.52
C LEU A 126 8.16 -14.69 6.20
N LEU A 127 9.15 -15.58 6.21
CA LEU A 127 9.78 -16.15 5.01
C LEU A 127 8.81 -16.89 4.07
N MET A 128 7.62 -17.27 4.54
CA MET A 128 6.58 -17.86 3.71
C MET A 128 5.89 -16.82 2.80
N SER A 129 5.93 -15.54 3.18
CA SER A 129 5.17 -14.45 2.55
C SER A 129 6.04 -13.38 1.88
N ILE A 130 7.32 -13.28 2.29
CA ILE A 130 8.29 -12.33 1.74
C ILE A 130 9.53 -13.06 1.18
N GLY A 131 10.18 -12.42 0.22
CA GLY A 131 11.55 -12.77 -0.18
C GLY A 131 12.57 -12.07 0.73
N GLN A 132 13.79 -12.61 0.79
CA GLN A 132 14.87 -12.01 1.57
C GLN A 132 16.23 -12.30 0.94
N ASN A 133 17.04 -11.25 0.74
CA ASN A 133 18.46 -11.38 0.38
C ASN A 133 19.32 -10.86 1.54
N LEU A 134 20.44 -11.53 1.76
CA LEU A 134 21.39 -11.26 2.83
C LEU A 134 22.77 -10.98 2.24
N ALA A 135 23.49 -10.02 2.81
CA ALA A 135 24.88 -9.80 2.48
C ALA A 135 25.65 -9.41 3.74
N VAL A 136 26.86 -9.91 3.87
CA VAL A 136 27.74 -9.60 5.00
C VAL A 136 29.13 -9.29 4.50
N HIS A 137 29.77 -8.30 5.11
CA HIS A 137 31.18 -8.02 4.87
C HIS A 137 31.86 -7.54 6.13
N TRP A 138 33.18 -7.55 6.11
CA TRP A 138 34.04 -7.02 7.17
C TRP A 138 35.22 -6.28 6.54
N GLY A 139 35.90 -5.47 7.35
CA GLY A 139 37.05 -4.67 6.92
C GLY A 139 36.63 -3.41 6.15
N ARG A 140 37.08 -3.29 4.89
CA ARG A 140 36.84 -2.08 4.08
C ARG A 140 35.34 -1.82 3.89
N TYR A 141 34.97 -0.55 3.99
CA TYR A 141 33.61 -0.09 3.72
C TYR A 141 33.18 -0.48 2.30
N ARG A 142 31.96 -1.03 2.20
CA ARG A 142 31.25 -1.30 0.95
C ARG A 142 29.86 -0.68 1.07
N SER A 143 29.43 0.09 0.06
CA SER A 143 28.08 0.66 0.06
C SER A 143 27.02 -0.45 -0.02
N PRO A 144 25.78 -0.21 0.44
CA PRO A 144 24.70 -1.18 0.24
C PRO A 144 24.48 -1.52 -1.24
N ALA A 145 24.66 -0.56 -2.14
CA ALA A 145 24.60 -0.78 -3.59
C ALA A 145 25.67 -1.75 -4.11
N PHE A 146 26.86 -1.79 -3.50
CA PHE A 146 27.87 -2.79 -3.84
C PHE A 146 27.32 -4.22 -3.65
N HIS A 147 26.60 -4.47 -2.57
CA HIS A 147 26.01 -5.79 -2.29
C HIS A 147 24.85 -6.11 -3.24
N VAL A 148 24.02 -5.11 -3.58
CA VAL A 148 22.96 -5.27 -4.58
C VAL A 148 23.55 -5.63 -5.95
N GLN A 149 24.67 -5.00 -6.33
CA GLN A 149 25.38 -5.36 -7.56
C GLN A 149 25.96 -6.78 -7.47
N ALA A 150 26.57 -7.16 -6.34
CA ALA A 150 27.10 -8.50 -6.14
C ALA A 150 26.02 -9.59 -6.24
N TRP A 151 24.81 -9.34 -5.70
CA TRP A 151 23.66 -10.22 -5.91
C TRP A 151 23.24 -10.31 -7.37
N TYR A 152 23.28 -9.19 -8.11
CA TYR A 152 22.96 -9.19 -9.53
C TYR A 152 24.00 -9.94 -10.37
N ASP A 153 25.28 -9.84 -10.01
CA ASP A 153 26.40 -10.45 -10.74
C ASP A 153 26.33 -11.99 -10.78
N GLU A 154 25.48 -12.61 -9.96
CA GLU A 154 25.12 -14.03 -10.08
C GLU A 154 24.46 -14.36 -11.44
N VAL A 155 23.98 -13.36 -12.18
CA VAL A 155 23.47 -13.52 -13.55
C VAL A 155 24.46 -14.24 -14.47
N LYS A 156 25.77 -14.10 -14.24
CA LYS A 156 26.82 -14.78 -15.01
C LYS A 156 26.76 -16.31 -14.90
N ASP A 157 26.19 -16.79 -13.79
CA ASP A 157 26.07 -18.21 -13.43
C ASP A 157 24.63 -18.73 -13.61
N TYR A 158 23.68 -17.84 -13.93
CA TYR A 158 22.27 -18.15 -14.08
C TYR A 158 21.90 -18.33 -15.56
N THR A 159 21.17 -19.42 -15.86
CA THR A 159 20.58 -19.63 -17.19
C THR A 159 19.07 -19.48 -17.14
N TYR A 160 18.53 -18.53 -17.90
CA TYR A 160 17.08 -18.29 -17.97
C TYR A 160 16.33 -19.50 -18.55
N PRO A 161 15.28 -20.01 -17.87
CA PRO A 161 14.45 -21.09 -18.40
C PRO A 161 13.41 -20.54 -19.37
N TYR A 162 13.48 -20.95 -20.64
CA TYR A 162 12.48 -20.53 -21.63
C TYR A 162 11.17 -21.30 -21.43
N PRO A 163 10.01 -20.72 -21.82
CA PRO A 163 8.70 -21.37 -21.68
C PRO A 163 8.62 -22.79 -22.26
N SER A 164 9.37 -23.07 -23.33
CA SER A 164 9.46 -24.41 -23.94
C SER A 164 10.07 -25.48 -23.04
N GLU A 165 10.82 -25.07 -22.02
CA GLU A 165 11.52 -25.95 -21.09
C GLU A 165 10.75 -26.12 -19.77
N CYS A 166 9.67 -25.36 -19.56
CA CYS A 166 8.86 -25.40 -18.36
C CYS A 166 7.68 -26.37 -18.54
N ASN A 167 7.86 -27.63 -18.14
CA ASN A 167 6.80 -28.65 -18.19
C ASN A 167 7.00 -29.78 -17.15
N PRO A 168 6.17 -29.89 -16.09
CA PRO A 168 5.20 -28.89 -15.61
C PRO A 168 5.86 -27.73 -14.86
N TRP A 169 7.17 -27.84 -14.57
CA TRP A 169 7.96 -26.87 -13.82
C TRP A 169 9.15 -26.41 -14.67
N CYS A 170 9.58 -25.17 -14.50
CA CYS A 170 10.82 -24.66 -15.09
C CYS A 170 12.06 -25.27 -14.40
N PRO A 171 13.11 -25.62 -15.15
CA PRO A 171 14.36 -26.11 -14.57
C PRO A 171 15.13 -24.99 -13.86
N GLU A 172 15.65 -25.30 -12.68
CA GLU A 172 16.61 -24.44 -11.99
C GLU A 172 18.01 -24.68 -12.56
N ARG A 173 18.62 -23.66 -13.16
CA ARG A 173 19.97 -23.75 -13.75
C ARG A 173 20.87 -22.67 -13.21
N CYS A 174 21.68 -23.06 -12.25
CA CYS A 174 22.75 -22.27 -11.65
C CYS A 174 24.06 -23.05 -11.74
N SER A 175 25.07 -22.50 -12.41
CA SER A 175 26.42 -23.08 -12.47
C SER A 175 27.34 -22.63 -11.34
N GLY A 176 26.93 -21.58 -10.62
CA GLY A 176 27.66 -20.96 -9.52
C GLY A 176 27.20 -21.46 -8.14
N PRO A 177 27.81 -20.94 -7.07
CA PRO A 177 27.44 -21.31 -5.71
C PRO A 177 26.07 -20.77 -5.29
N MET A 178 25.57 -19.73 -5.96
CA MET A 178 24.29 -19.10 -5.67
C MET A 178 23.79 -18.33 -6.89
N CYS A 179 22.48 -18.43 -7.17
CA CYS A 179 21.80 -17.60 -8.18
C CYS A 179 20.48 -17.01 -7.67
N THR A 180 20.07 -17.38 -6.46
CA THR A 180 18.74 -17.05 -5.92
C THR A 180 18.63 -15.59 -5.49
N HIS A 181 19.75 -14.91 -5.19
CA HIS A 181 19.71 -13.48 -4.90
C HIS A 181 19.43 -12.69 -6.18
N TYR A 182 20.07 -13.06 -7.29
CA TYR A 182 19.77 -12.50 -8.61
C TYR A 182 18.30 -12.70 -8.99
N THR A 183 17.79 -13.93 -8.94
CA THR A 183 16.41 -14.21 -9.37
C THR A 183 15.38 -13.48 -8.53
N GLN A 184 15.62 -13.27 -7.23
CA GLN A 184 14.74 -12.45 -6.39
C GLN A 184 14.79 -10.96 -6.80
N LEU A 185 15.97 -10.43 -7.08
CA LEU A 185 16.16 -9.03 -7.50
C LEU A 185 15.40 -8.75 -8.80
N VAL A 186 15.42 -9.69 -9.74
CA VAL A 186 14.76 -9.59 -11.05
C VAL A 186 13.39 -10.26 -11.12
N TRP A 187 12.77 -10.58 -9.98
CA TRP A 187 11.45 -11.22 -9.98
C TRP A 187 10.37 -10.23 -10.44
N ALA A 188 9.67 -10.53 -11.53
CA ALA A 188 8.79 -9.58 -12.23
C ALA A 188 7.72 -9.00 -11.32
N THR A 189 7.05 -9.85 -10.53
CA THR A 189 5.92 -9.44 -9.68
C THR A 189 6.35 -8.81 -8.36
N THR A 190 7.62 -8.96 -7.96
CA THR A 190 8.16 -8.31 -6.76
C THR A 190 8.33 -6.82 -7.04
N ASN A 191 7.46 -6.01 -6.46
CA ASN A 191 7.39 -4.57 -6.70
C ASN A 191 7.62 -3.71 -5.45
N ARG A 192 7.96 -4.33 -4.31
CA ARG A 192 8.33 -3.66 -3.07
C ARG A 192 9.62 -4.22 -2.49
N VAL A 193 10.49 -3.34 -2.00
CA VAL A 193 11.72 -3.68 -1.27
C VAL A 193 11.89 -2.80 -0.05
N GLY A 194 12.42 -3.34 1.03
CA GLY A 194 12.91 -2.56 2.16
C GLY A 194 14.11 -3.24 2.81
N CYS A 195 15.16 -2.48 3.09
CA CYS A 195 16.44 -3.02 3.56
C CYS A 195 16.95 -2.34 4.82
N ALA A 196 17.81 -3.03 5.56
CA ALA A 196 18.48 -2.51 6.73
C ALA A 196 19.97 -2.91 6.75
N VAL A 197 20.80 -2.00 7.25
CA VAL A 197 22.22 -2.24 7.49
C VAL A 197 22.47 -2.20 9.00
N HIS A 198 23.08 -3.24 9.54
CA HIS A 198 23.46 -3.31 10.94
C HIS A 198 24.93 -3.70 11.09
N VAL A 199 25.62 -3.11 12.07
CA VAL A 199 27.01 -3.46 12.38
C VAL A 199 27.00 -4.38 13.59
N CYS A 200 27.28 -5.65 13.34
CA CYS A 200 27.32 -6.70 14.33
C CYS A 200 28.69 -6.77 15.02
N PRO A 201 28.76 -6.58 16.35
CA PRO A 201 30.03 -6.65 17.07
C PRO A 201 30.73 -8.00 16.91
N LYS A 202 29.95 -9.10 16.94
CA LYS A 202 30.38 -10.46 16.68
C LYS A 202 29.28 -11.19 15.94
N MET A 203 29.61 -11.87 14.85
CA MET A 203 28.65 -12.62 14.04
C MET A 203 29.33 -13.89 13.52
N ASN A 204 28.68 -15.04 13.68
CA ASN A 204 29.17 -16.30 13.13
C ASN A 204 28.78 -16.36 11.65
N VAL A 205 29.77 -16.29 10.77
CA VAL A 205 29.62 -16.38 9.31
C VAL A 205 30.34 -17.63 8.84
N TRP A 206 29.60 -18.64 8.40
CA TRP A 206 30.13 -19.92 7.92
C TRP A 206 31.09 -20.65 8.88
N GLY A 207 30.85 -20.55 10.20
CA GLY A 207 31.66 -21.21 11.22
C GLY A 207 32.80 -20.35 11.76
N GLU A 208 33.02 -19.16 11.22
CA GLU A 208 34.03 -18.21 11.69
C GLU A 208 33.37 -17.00 12.36
N ILE A 209 33.93 -16.54 13.47
CA ILE A 209 33.44 -15.34 14.16
C ILE A 209 34.06 -14.12 13.50
N TRP A 210 33.24 -13.32 12.83
CA TRP A 210 33.64 -12.04 12.27
C TRP A 210 33.35 -10.94 13.29
N GLU A 211 34.39 -10.16 13.61
CA GLU A 211 34.24 -8.98 14.47
C GLU A 211 33.85 -7.77 13.62
N THR A 212 32.94 -6.94 14.14
CA THR A 212 32.45 -5.72 13.46
C THR A 212 31.92 -5.99 12.05
N ALA A 213 31.22 -7.10 11.86
CA ALA A 213 30.62 -7.47 10.58
C ALA A 213 29.50 -6.49 10.21
N VAL A 214 29.49 -6.00 8.98
CA VAL A 214 28.42 -5.17 8.44
C VAL A 214 27.45 -6.06 7.69
N TYR A 215 26.23 -6.15 8.20
CA TYR A 215 25.16 -7.03 7.75
C TYR A 215 24.06 -6.23 7.05
N LEU A 216 23.78 -6.56 5.79
CA LEU A 216 22.69 -6.02 4.99
C LEU A 216 21.60 -7.09 4.84
N VAL A 217 20.38 -6.71 5.21
CA VAL A 217 19.17 -7.52 5.02
C VAL A 217 18.23 -6.74 4.11
N CYS A 218 17.77 -7.34 3.01
CA CYS A 218 16.74 -6.77 2.13
C CYS A 218 15.55 -7.71 2.04
N ASN A 219 14.36 -7.21 2.37
CA ASN A 219 13.11 -7.93 2.29
C ASN A 219 12.31 -7.49 1.05
N TYR A 220 11.61 -8.44 0.43
CA TYR A 220 10.95 -8.28 -0.87
C TYR A 220 9.49 -8.71 -0.81
N SER A 221 8.58 -7.94 -1.42
CA SER A 221 7.17 -8.29 -1.52
C SER A 221 6.56 -7.95 -2.88
N PRO A 222 5.68 -8.80 -3.42
CA PRO A 222 5.47 -10.20 -3.06
C PRO A 222 6.76 -11.04 -3.16
N LYS A 223 6.81 -12.17 -2.45
CA LYS A 223 7.93 -13.13 -2.51
C LYS A 223 8.17 -13.62 -3.94
N GLY A 224 9.45 -13.68 -4.34
CA GLY A 224 9.90 -14.33 -5.57
C GLY A 224 10.44 -15.75 -5.33
N ASN A 225 11.21 -16.26 -6.28
CA ASN A 225 11.86 -17.58 -6.23
C ASN A 225 10.87 -18.72 -5.96
N TRP A 226 9.71 -18.66 -6.62
CA TRP A 226 8.76 -19.77 -6.61
C TRP A 226 9.37 -20.97 -7.33
N ILE A 227 9.39 -22.12 -6.67
CA ILE A 227 9.96 -23.36 -7.22
C ILE A 227 9.20 -23.72 -8.50
N GLY A 228 9.96 -23.94 -9.57
CA GLY A 228 9.41 -24.31 -10.86
C GLY A 228 8.88 -23.15 -11.71
N GLU A 229 9.14 -21.89 -11.32
CA GLU A 229 8.73 -20.70 -12.06
C GLU A 229 9.94 -19.91 -12.56
N ALA A 230 9.79 -19.29 -13.74
CA ALA A 230 10.77 -18.33 -14.25
C ALA A 230 10.65 -16.97 -13.52
N PRO A 231 11.74 -16.22 -13.33
CA PRO A 231 11.70 -14.96 -12.58
C PRO A 231 10.86 -13.88 -13.25
N TYR A 232 10.73 -13.93 -14.57
CA TYR A 232 9.91 -13.02 -15.37
C TYR A 232 9.50 -13.69 -16.67
N ARG A 233 8.54 -13.11 -17.40
CA ARG A 233 8.14 -13.61 -18.72
C ARG A 233 9.04 -13.04 -19.80
N HIS A 234 9.63 -13.91 -20.62
CA HIS A 234 10.40 -13.49 -21.78
C HIS A 234 9.51 -12.76 -22.80
N GLY A 235 9.97 -11.62 -23.30
CA GLY A 235 9.33 -10.92 -24.40
C GLY A 235 9.73 -9.46 -24.50
N ARG A 236 9.07 -8.71 -25.38
CA ARG A 236 9.34 -7.26 -25.55
C ARG A 236 9.01 -6.53 -24.25
N PRO A 237 9.87 -5.60 -23.77
CA PRO A 237 9.60 -4.81 -22.58
C PRO A 237 8.19 -4.23 -22.56
N CYS A 238 7.53 -4.34 -21.41
CA CYS A 238 6.18 -3.87 -21.16
C CYS A 238 5.03 -4.50 -21.98
N SER A 239 5.30 -5.50 -22.84
CA SER A 239 4.26 -6.12 -23.67
C SER A 239 3.23 -6.95 -22.90
N GLN A 240 3.52 -7.30 -21.65
CA GLN A 240 2.63 -8.06 -20.77
C GLN A 240 2.55 -7.45 -19.36
N CYS A 241 2.56 -6.11 -19.27
CA CYS A 241 2.36 -5.45 -18.00
C CYS A 241 0.99 -5.80 -17.38
N PRO A 242 0.94 -6.07 -16.06
CA PRO A 242 -0.33 -6.33 -15.40
C PRO A 242 -1.30 -5.14 -15.55
N PRO A 243 -2.62 -5.38 -15.67
CA PRO A 243 -3.61 -4.30 -15.80
C PRO A 243 -3.56 -3.27 -14.66
N SER A 244 -3.08 -3.64 -13.48
CA SER A 244 -2.90 -2.76 -12.32
C SER A 244 -1.94 -1.58 -12.56
N PHE A 245 -1.09 -1.67 -13.58
CA PHE A 245 -0.17 -0.61 -14.02
C PHE A 245 -0.76 0.29 -15.12
N GLY A 246 -1.99 0.03 -15.59
CA GLY A 246 -2.69 0.90 -16.54
C GLY A 246 -2.02 1.02 -17.91
N GLY A 247 -1.18 0.06 -18.29
CA GLY A 247 -0.45 0.06 -19.57
C GLY A 247 0.78 0.99 -19.61
N GLY A 248 1.11 1.66 -18.51
CA GLY A 248 2.28 2.55 -18.46
C GLY A 248 3.59 1.76 -18.56
N CYS A 249 4.52 2.30 -19.35
CA CYS A 249 5.85 1.74 -19.55
C CYS A 249 6.89 2.84 -19.42
N ARG A 250 7.84 2.66 -18.51
CA ARG A 250 8.94 3.59 -18.34
C ARG A 250 10.23 2.83 -18.11
N ASN A 251 11.25 3.12 -18.92
CA ASN A 251 12.56 2.47 -18.84
C ASN A 251 12.42 0.93 -18.80
N ASN A 252 11.67 0.33 -19.73
CA ASN A 252 11.43 -1.13 -19.80
C ASN A 252 10.71 -1.75 -18.58
N LEU A 253 10.18 -0.95 -17.65
CA LEU A 253 9.43 -1.41 -16.48
C LEU A 253 7.96 -1.01 -16.60
N CYS A 254 7.08 -1.90 -16.13
CA CYS A 254 5.67 -1.61 -15.94
C CYS A 254 5.53 -0.53 -14.88
N TYR A 255 5.04 0.63 -15.30
CA TYR A 255 4.98 1.83 -14.50
C TYR A 255 3.53 2.29 -14.40
N LYS A 256 3.11 2.71 -13.21
CA LYS A 256 1.73 3.18 -13.00
C LYS A 256 1.69 4.68 -13.23
N ASP A 257 1.19 5.10 -14.38
CA ASP A 257 1.09 6.53 -14.70
C ASP A 257 0.05 7.23 -13.82
N SER A 258 0.43 8.41 -13.32
CA SER A 258 -0.45 9.33 -12.59
C SER A 258 -1.02 10.43 -13.51
N GLN A 259 -0.89 10.30 -14.83
CA GLN A 259 -1.16 11.37 -15.80
C GLN A 259 -1.98 10.95 -17.04
N HIS A 260 -3.06 10.19 -16.88
CA HIS A 260 -4.14 10.29 -17.87
C HIS A 260 -5.16 11.33 -17.40
N SER A 261 -4.93 12.56 -17.87
CA SER A 261 -5.99 13.52 -18.11
C SER A 261 -7.00 12.87 -19.06
N GLU A 262 -8.24 12.68 -18.63
CA GLU A 262 -9.36 12.65 -19.57
C GLU A 262 -9.50 14.07 -20.11
N THR A 263 -8.75 14.39 -21.17
CA THR A 263 -9.01 15.59 -21.96
C THR A 263 -10.33 15.40 -22.70
N ALA A 264 -11.23 16.34 -22.46
CA ALA A 264 -12.34 16.65 -23.35
C ALA A 264 -11.78 17.13 -24.69
N ASP A 265 -11.76 16.27 -25.70
CA ASP A 265 -12.03 16.67 -27.09
C ASP A 265 -12.29 15.45 -27.99
N MET A 266 -13.10 15.66 -29.03
CA MET A 266 -13.70 14.68 -29.97
C MET A 266 -15.08 14.15 -29.56
N ASN A 267 -16.06 15.04 -29.59
CA ASN A 267 -17.14 14.95 -30.57
C ASN A 267 -17.79 16.33 -30.74
N GLU A 268 -17.45 16.98 -31.85
CA GLU A 268 -18.04 18.23 -32.34
C GLU A 268 -19.39 17.97 -33.06
N VAL A 269 -20.08 19.06 -33.41
CA VAL A 269 -21.41 19.26 -34.06
C VAL A 269 -22.53 19.51 -33.02
N GLU A 270 -23.18 20.68 -32.88
CA GLU A 270 -23.44 21.82 -33.79
C GLU A 270 -23.66 23.12 -32.96
N LYS A 271 -23.26 24.29 -33.49
CA LYS A 271 -23.56 25.66 -32.98
C LYS A 271 -24.77 26.24 -33.75
N PRO A 272 -25.30 27.45 -33.45
CA PRO A 272 -25.53 28.20 -32.19
C PRO A 272 -26.97 28.77 -32.13
N GLN A 273 -27.42 29.44 -31.06
CA GLN A 273 -28.14 30.74 -31.11
C GLN A 273 -28.20 31.45 -29.73
N VAL A 274 -28.28 32.78 -29.81
CA VAL A 274 -27.96 33.83 -28.84
C VAL A 274 -29.26 34.46 -28.28
N LEU A 275 -29.25 35.00 -27.04
CA LEU A 275 -29.69 36.37 -26.65
C LEU A 275 -29.96 36.53 -25.13
N LEU A 276 -29.05 37.27 -24.47
CA LEU A 276 -29.14 38.41 -23.53
C LEU A 276 -30.32 38.63 -22.51
N PRO A 277 -30.10 39.46 -21.44
CA PRO A 277 -30.64 39.38 -20.06
C PRO A 277 -31.76 40.45 -19.84
N PRO A 278 -32.09 41.03 -18.64
CA PRO A 278 -31.72 40.81 -17.23
C PRO A 278 -32.95 40.80 -16.27
N ARG A 279 -32.77 40.75 -14.93
CA ARG A 279 -33.15 41.87 -14.02
C ARG A 279 -32.93 41.56 -12.53
N THR A 280 -32.52 42.63 -11.88
CA THR A 280 -32.09 42.97 -10.53
C THR A 280 -33.14 42.88 -9.40
N THR A 281 -32.61 42.61 -8.18
CA THR A 281 -32.93 43.22 -6.85
C THR A 281 -34.26 42.88 -6.14
N PRO A 282 -34.45 43.17 -4.83
CA PRO A 282 -33.51 43.16 -3.68
C PRO A 282 -34.11 42.54 -2.38
N ARG A 283 -33.20 42.39 -1.39
CA ARG A 283 -33.41 42.18 0.05
C ARG A 283 -34.42 43.14 0.70
N PRO A 284 -35.01 42.80 1.86
CA PRO A 284 -34.69 43.61 3.05
C PRO A 284 -34.31 42.82 4.31
N ALA A 285 -33.65 43.57 5.19
CA ALA A 285 -32.83 43.17 6.32
C ALA A 285 -33.62 43.24 7.66
N PRO A 286 -32.99 42.91 8.81
CA PRO A 286 -33.59 42.34 10.02
C PRO A 286 -33.88 43.37 11.12
N LYS A 287 -34.51 42.92 12.22
CA LYS A 287 -34.32 43.50 13.55
C LYS A 287 -34.22 42.42 14.63
N ALA A 288 -33.26 42.66 15.53
CA ALA A 288 -32.89 41.90 16.72
C ALA A 288 -33.45 42.64 17.98
N PRO A 289 -32.85 42.52 19.19
CA PRO A 289 -32.94 41.43 20.17
C PRO A 289 -33.28 41.96 21.60
N ARG A 290 -33.23 41.09 22.63
CA ARG A 290 -32.87 41.29 24.08
C ARG A 290 -33.87 40.56 24.99
N LYS A 291 -33.54 40.02 26.19
CA LYS A 291 -32.33 39.68 26.97
C LYS A 291 -32.85 39.00 28.25
N SER A 292 -32.14 37.96 28.73
CA SER A 292 -31.73 37.67 30.15
C SER A 292 -32.79 37.65 31.28
N ALA A 293 -32.76 36.79 32.31
CA ALA A 293 -31.64 36.18 33.02
C ALA A 293 -32.12 35.01 33.92
N SER A 294 -31.13 34.29 34.45
CA SER A 294 -31.11 33.12 35.35
C SER A 294 -31.80 33.28 36.72
N LYS A 295 -32.31 32.16 37.28
CA LYS A 295 -32.05 31.70 38.66
C LYS A 295 -32.43 30.22 38.84
N ARG A 296 -31.65 29.51 39.66
CA ARG A 296 -31.66 28.05 40.00
C ARG A 296 -32.05 27.92 41.51
N PRO A 297 -31.97 26.73 42.14
CA PRO A 297 -32.74 25.46 42.10
C PRO A 297 -33.63 25.24 43.35
N THR A 298 -34.56 24.27 43.35
CA THR A 298 -34.72 23.20 44.40
C THR A 298 -35.94 22.28 44.18
N THR A 299 -35.65 20.97 44.09
CA THR A 299 -36.34 19.75 44.59
C THR A 299 -37.88 19.65 44.76
N ARG A 300 -38.51 18.68 44.04
CA ARG A 300 -39.44 17.64 44.58
C ARG A 300 -39.85 16.61 43.47
N PRO A 301 -40.52 15.46 43.77
CA PRO A 301 -40.14 14.14 43.27
C PRO A 301 -41.07 13.54 42.20
N HIS A 302 -40.61 12.39 41.69
CA HIS A 302 -41.16 11.48 40.69
C HIS A 302 -42.68 11.29 40.63
N THR A 303 -43.21 11.43 39.42
CA THR A 303 -44.32 10.61 38.88
C THR A 303 -43.93 10.11 37.47
N PRO A 304 -44.43 8.93 37.02
CA PRO A 304 -43.79 8.15 35.98
C PRO A 304 -44.10 8.70 34.57
N ARG A 305 -43.05 9.09 33.85
CA ARG A 305 -43.14 9.47 32.44
C ARG A 305 -43.20 8.21 31.59
N ALA A 306 -44.28 8.06 30.81
CA ALA A 306 -44.37 7.16 29.67
C ALA A 306 -43.08 7.24 28.82
N PRO A 307 -42.59 6.13 28.25
CA PRO A 307 -41.31 6.11 27.57
C PRO A 307 -41.35 7.08 26.40
N ALA A 308 -40.64 8.21 26.56
CA ALA A 308 -40.36 9.11 25.48
C ALA A 308 -39.63 8.31 24.39
N ALA A 309 -40.32 8.11 23.27
CA ALA A 309 -39.73 7.59 22.06
C ALA A 309 -38.45 8.38 21.77
N LYS A 310 -37.31 7.67 21.81
CA LYS A 310 -35.99 8.25 21.50
C LYS A 310 -36.01 8.83 20.08
N PRO A 311 -35.32 9.95 19.84
CA PRO A 311 -35.44 10.72 18.61
C PRO A 311 -34.87 9.99 17.39
N SER A 312 -35.68 10.00 16.32
CA SER A 312 -35.41 9.80 14.89
C SER A 312 -34.32 8.79 14.47
N SER A 313 -34.76 7.69 13.87
CA SER A 313 -33.96 6.90 12.92
C SER A 313 -33.20 7.81 11.96
N ARG A 314 -31.86 7.78 11.98
CA ARG A 314 -31.04 8.54 11.02
C ARG A 314 -31.37 8.08 9.60
N THR A 315 -31.94 8.98 8.79
CA THR A 315 -32.36 8.72 7.39
C THR A 315 -31.17 8.61 6.43
N PHE A 316 -30.00 9.11 6.82
CA PHE A 316 -28.81 9.23 5.99
C PHE A 316 -27.62 8.51 6.65
N LEU A 317 -26.81 7.82 5.84
CA LEU A 317 -25.57 7.20 6.29
C LEU A 317 -24.44 8.22 6.41
N ALA A 318 -24.28 9.06 5.39
CA ALA A 318 -23.25 10.10 5.37
C ALA A 318 -23.60 11.27 6.29
N HIS A 319 -22.72 11.57 7.23
CA HIS A 319 -22.87 12.72 8.13
C HIS A 319 -22.08 13.94 7.63
N ASN A 320 -22.74 15.07 7.46
CA ASN A 320 -22.07 16.35 7.21
C ASN A 320 -21.29 16.77 8.46
N ILE A 321 -20.00 17.07 8.29
CA ILE A 321 -19.11 17.49 9.37
C ILE A 321 -18.42 18.81 9.03
N LYS A 322 -17.76 19.41 10.01
CA LYS A 322 -16.91 20.61 9.81
C LYS A 322 -15.46 20.18 9.65
N CYS A 323 -14.62 21.03 9.05
CA CYS A 323 -13.20 20.73 8.84
C CYS A 323 -12.43 20.44 10.13
N ASP A 324 -12.84 20.97 11.28
CA ASP A 324 -12.21 20.78 12.58
C ASP A 324 -12.75 19.55 13.34
N THR A 325 -13.73 18.84 12.77
CA THR A 325 -14.39 17.72 13.43
C THR A 325 -13.44 16.54 13.62
N LYS A 326 -13.25 16.15 14.87
CA LYS A 326 -12.43 14.99 15.25
C LYS A 326 -13.26 13.72 15.30
N LEU A 327 -12.62 12.57 15.07
CA LEU A 327 -13.33 11.30 15.15
C LEU A 327 -13.91 11.02 16.54
N ARG A 328 -13.23 11.47 17.60
CA ARG A 328 -13.70 11.32 18.98
C ARG A 328 -14.96 12.13 19.31
N ASP A 329 -15.21 13.24 18.61
CA ASP A 329 -16.25 14.22 18.99
C ASP A 329 -17.65 13.81 18.54
N LYS A 330 -17.78 13.11 17.41
CA LYS A 330 -19.08 12.81 16.77
C LYS A 330 -19.51 11.35 16.86
N CYS A 331 -18.60 10.43 17.10
CA CYS A 331 -18.89 9.01 16.92
C CYS A 331 -19.16 8.27 18.24
N LYS A 332 -20.44 8.07 18.53
CA LYS A 332 -20.94 7.04 19.45
C LYS A 332 -21.98 6.20 18.69
N GLY A 333 -21.67 4.94 18.38
CA GLY A 333 -22.56 3.99 17.69
C GLY A 333 -22.10 3.56 16.27
N SER A 334 -22.82 2.60 15.66
CA SER A 334 -22.44 1.85 14.45
C SER A 334 -22.64 2.56 13.10
N THR A 335 -23.27 3.73 13.05
CA THR A 335 -23.55 4.49 11.81
C THR A 335 -22.56 5.62 11.56
N CYS A 336 -21.34 5.54 12.11
CA CYS A 336 -20.36 6.64 12.07
C CYS A 336 -19.19 6.37 11.13
N ASN A 337 -19.46 5.65 10.05
CA ASN A 337 -18.44 5.14 9.15
C ASN A 337 -18.27 6.01 7.90
N ARG A 338 -19.29 6.81 7.52
CA ARG A 338 -19.23 7.68 6.33
C ARG A 338 -19.47 9.14 6.69
N HIS A 339 -18.59 10.03 6.23
CA HIS A 339 -18.66 11.47 6.49
C HIS A 339 -18.56 12.28 5.20
N LYS A 340 -19.28 13.41 5.15
CA LYS A 340 -19.17 14.41 4.09
C LYS A 340 -18.38 15.61 4.61
N CYS A 341 -17.19 15.78 4.06
CA CYS A 341 -16.30 16.90 4.30
C CYS A 341 -16.64 18.09 3.38
N PRO A 342 -16.69 19.32 3.90
CA PRO A 342 -16.84 20.52 3.09
C PRO A 342 -15.53 20.86 2.37
N ALA A 343 -15.59 21.77 1.41
CA ALA A 343 -14.41 22.34 0.76
C ALA A 343 -13.58 23.21 1.73
N HIS A 344 -12.36 23.52 1.31
CA HIS A 344 -11.41 24.41 1.98
C HIS A 344 -10.95 23.97 3.37
N CYS A 345 -10.78 22.66 3.57
CA CYS A 345 -10.28 22.11 4.83
C CYS A 345 -8.75 22.08 4.96
N LEU A 346 -7.98 22.33 3.89
CA LEU A 346 -6.51 22.23 3.88
C LEU A 346 -5.85 23.05 4.99
N HIS A 347 -6.27 24.31 5.13
CA HIS A 347 -5.73 25.25 6.14
C HIS A 347 -6.65 25.43 7.37
N ALA A 348 -7.66 24.58 7.52
CA ALA A 348 -8.60 24.69 8.62
C ALA A 348 -7.95 24.38 9.98
N LYS A 349 -8.46 24.96 11.07
CA LYS A 349 -7.96 24.67 12.42
C LYS A 349 -8.25 23.20 12.78
N GLY A 350 -7.21 22.39 12.99
CA GLY A 350 -7.39 20.98 13.34
C GLY A 350 -6.13 20.16 13.07
N ASN A 351 -5.52 19.65 14.12
CA ASN A 351 -4.32 18.86 13.98
C ASN A 351 -4.63 17.50 13.32
N VAL A 352 -3.63 16.96 12.64
CA VAL A 352 -3.61 15.60 12.10
C VAL A 352 -2.45 14.91 12.76
N TRP A 353 -2.65 13.74 13.37
CA TRP A 353 -1.58 12.95 13.96
C TRP A 353 -1.54 11.59 13.27
N GLY A 354 -0.40 11.25 12.65
CA GLY A 354 -0.25 10.00 11.88
C GLY A 354 -0.26 10.18 10.36
N THR A 355 -0.07 9.06 9.65
CA THR A 355 0.18 9.05 8.20
C THR A 355 -0.61 7.98 7.45
N VAL A 356 -0.64 6.77 8.00
CA VAL A 356 -1.42 5.62 7.47
C VAL A 356 -2.64 5.42 8.35
N SER A 357 -2.41 5.30 9.65
CA SER A 357 -3.43 5.40 10.69
C SER A 357 -3.34 6.77 11.37
N TYR A 358 -4.48 7.32 11.72
CA TYR A 358 -4.63 8.64 12.32
C TYR A 358 -5.18 8.53 13.73
N ASP A 359 -4.68 9.35 14.65
CA ASP A 359 -5.21 9.39 16.02
C ASP A 359 -6.67 9.86 16.01
N ALA A 360 -7.55 9.29 16.82
CA ALA A 360 -8.96 9.68 16.91
C ALA A 360 -9.21 11.16 17.28
N GLN A 361 -8.20 11.88 17.76
CA GLN A 361 -8.21 13.33 17.98
C GLN A 361 -7.94 14.14 16.70
N SER A 362 -7.48 13.51 15.62
CA SER A 362 -7.24 14.13 14.32
C SER A 362 -8.53 14.61 13.68
N SER A 363 -8.45 15.72 12.95
CA SER A 363 -9.53 16.14 12.06
C SER A 363 -9.74 15.09 10.97
N ILE A 364 -10.99 14.65 10.80
CA ILE A 364 -11.35 13.64 9.77
C ILE A 364 -11.05 14.17 8.37
N CYS A 365 -11.49 15.39 8.06
CA CYS A 365 -11.33 15.96 6.71
C CYS A 365 -9.87 16.27 6.38
N ARG A 366 -9.10 16.77 7.35
CA ARG A 366 -7.67 17.00 7.13
C ARG A 366 -6.89 15.70 7.03
N ALA A 367 -7.23 14.67 7.81
CA ALA A 367 -6.65 13.34 7.63
C ALA A 367 -6.99 12.74 6.26
N ALA A 368 -8.20 12.93 5.76
CA ALA A 368 -8.63 12.48 4.44
C ALA A 368 -7.87 13.17 3.30
N ILE A 369 -7.67 14.49 3.41
CA ILE A 369 -6.82 15.24 2.46
C ILE A 369 -5.37 14.76 2.55
N HIS A 370 -4.82 14.66 3.76
CA HIS A 370 -3.46 14.17 3.97
C HIS A 370 -3.24 12.78 3.34
N ALA A 371 -4.19 11.87 3.48
CA ALA A 371 -4.15 10.54 2.86
C ALA A 371 -4.34 10.54 1.34
N GLY A 372 -4.79 11.65 0.74
CA GLY A 372 -5.12 11.74 -0.68
C GLY A 372 -6.46 11.10 -1.04
N VAL A 373 -7.33 10.88 -0.04
CA VAL A 373 -8.66 10.27 -0.23
C VAL A 373 -9.66 11.28 -0.83
N ILE A 374 -9.55 12.53 -0.40
CA ILE A 374 -10.28 13.68 -0.94
C ILE A 374 -9.29 14.82 -1.19
N ASP A 375 -9.65 15.77 -2.04
CA ASP A 375 -8.91 17.00 -2.25
C ASP A 375 -9.48 18.15 -1.38
N ASN A 376 -9.02 19.38 -1.62
CA ASN A 376 -9.52 20.56 -0.92
C ASN A 376 -10.93 21.01 -1.36
N ASN A 377 -11.55 20.36 -2.36
CA ASN A 377 -12.96 20.58 -2.70
C ASN A 377 -13.91 19.83 -1.76
N GLY A 378 -13.35 18.98 -0.88
CA GLY A 378 -14.11 18.17 0.05
C GLY A 378 -14.63 16.89 -0.62
N GLY A 379 -15.61 16.24 -0.01
CA GLY A 379 -16.13 14.99 -0.54
C GLY A 379 -16.54 14.00 0.54
N LEU A 380 -16.80 12.78 0.11
CA LEU A 380 -17.16 11.67 0.98
C LEU A 380 -15.94 10.86 1.38
N VAL A 381 -15.87 10.52 2.65
CA VAL A 381 -14.81 9.69 3.21
C VAL A 381 -15.42 8.61 4.09
N ASP A 382 -14.94 7.39 3.91
CA ASP A 382 -15.20 6.28 4.81
C ASP A 382 -14.09 6.16 5.86
N ILE A 383 -14.50 5.78 7.07
CA ILE A 383 -13.65 5.70 8.26
C ILE A 383 -13.75 4.30 8.82
N THR A 384 -12.62 3.60 8.84
CA THR A 384 -12.48 2.33 9.56
C THR A 384 -11.77 2.60 10.87
N ARG A 385 -12.42 2.28 11.99
CA ARG A 385 -11.78 2.29 13.31
C ARG A 385 -10.87 1.06 13.40
N THR A 386 -9.61 1.32 13.68
CA THR A 386 -8.59 0.30 13.88
C THR A 386 -8.33 0.13 15.38
N GLU A 387 -7.51 -0.86 15.72
CA GLU A 387 -7.08 -1.07 17.10
C GLU A 387 -6.25 0.13 17.63
N LYS A 388 -5.90 0.10 18.92
CA LYS A 388 -5.05 1.15 19.49
C LYS A 388 -3.68 1.09 18.81
N SER A 389 -3.30 2.17 18.12
CA SER A 389 -1.95 2.31 17.58
C SER A 389 -1.01 2.69 18.71
N PRO A 390 0.16 2.03 18.86
CA PRO A 390 1.11 2.33 19.92
C PRO A 390 1.76 3.72 19.77
N PHE A 391 1.88 4.21 18.52
CA PHE A 391 2.40 5.53 18.18
C PHE A 391 1.87 6.02 16.83
N PHE A 392 2.10 7.29 16.54
CA PHE A 392 1.74 7.95 15.28
C PHE A 392 2.96 8.72 14.76
N VAL A 393 3.25 8.56 13.47
CA VAL A 393 4.42 9.16 12.81
C VAL A 393 4.00 10.44 12.09
N ARG A 394 4.88 11.45 12.08
CA ARG A 394 4.70 12.70 11.32
C ARG A 394 5.06 12.46 9.85
N SER A 395 4.29 13.02 8.95
CA SER A 395 4.63 13.14 7.53
C SER A 395 3.98 14.38 6.94
N THR A 396 4.47 14.80 5.79
CA THR A 396 3.82 15.84 4.98
C THR A 396 3.34 15.21 3.68
N LYS A 397 2.02 15.19 3.48
CA LYS A 397 1.37 14.67 2.27
C LYS A 397 0.23 15.58 1.87
N ASN A 398 0.05 15.79 0.56
CA ASN A 398 -1.07 16.56 0.00
C ASN A 398 -1.26 17.95 0.64
N GLY A 399 -0.16 18.66 0.90
CA GLY A 399 -0.17 19.99 1.51
C GLY A 399 -0.53 20.06 2.99
N ILE A 400 -0.68 18.90 3.66
CA ILE A 400 -0.91 18.81 5.11
C ILE A 400 0.31 18.19 5.75
N GLU A 401 0.76 18.80 6.83
CA GLU A 401 1.73 18.21 7.74
C GLU A 401 1.00 17.59 8.94
N SER A 402 1.27 16.31 9.19
CA SER A 402 0.80 15.62 10.39
C SER A 402 1.81 15.72 11.53
N LEU A 403 1.38 15.38 12.74
CA LEU A 403 2.15 15.42 13.97
C LEU A 403 2.45 14.00 14.46
N SER A 404 3.61 13.83 15.12
CA SER A 404 3.92 12.58 15.79
C SER A 404 3.27 12.51 17.17
N LYS A 405 3.03 11.30 17.66
CA LYS A 405 2.54 11.03 19.01
C LYS A 405 3.05 9.69 19.48
N TYR A 406 3.89 9.70 20.52
CA TYR A 406 4.58 8.51 21.06
C TYR A 406 3.82 7.89 22.25
N LYS A 407 2.48 7.90 22.20
CA LYS A 407 1.63 7.32 23.23
C LYS A 407 0.51 6.51 22.57
N PRO A 408 0.17 5.33 23.11
CA PRO A 408 -0.92 4.52 22.57
C PRO A 408 -2.24 5.29 22.56
N ALA A 409 -2.92 5.30 21.43
CA ALA A 409 -4.25 5.91 21.31
C ALA A 409 -5.11 5.20 20.26
N ASN A 410 -6.42 5.42 20.35
CA ASN A 410 -7.37 4.88 19.39
C ASN A 410 -7.05 5.46 18.01
N SER A 411 -6.98 4.60 17.00
CA SER A 411 -6.61 4.99 15.64
C SER A 411 -7.76 4.76 14.65
N PHE A 412 -7.66 5.38 13.49
CA PHE A 412 -8.55 5.15 12.37
C PHE A 412 -7.82 5.30 11.05
N ILE A 413 -8.34 4.66 10.01
CA ILE A 413 -7.92 4.85 8.63
C ILE A 413 -9.06 5.49 7.84
N VAL A 414 -8.69 6.21 6.79
CA VAL A 414 -9.59 6.89 5.85
C VAL A 414 -9.54 6.18 4.51
N SER A 415 -10.69 6.00 3.86
CA SER A 415 -10.79 5.41 2.52
C SER A 415 -11.76 6.18 1.64
N LYS A 416 -11.53 6.13 0.33
CA LYS A 416 -12.42 6.76 -0.65
C LYS A 416 -13.75 6.03 -0.70
N VAL A 417 -14.84 6.77 -0.80
CA VAL A 417 -16.15 6.19 -1.09
C VAL A 417 -16.20 5.88 -2.58
N GLU A 418 -16.21 4.59 -2.90
CA GLU A 418 -16.40 4.11 -4.27
C GLU A 418 -17.87 4.25 -4.69
N GLU A 419 -18.09 4.37 -5.99
CA GLU A 419 -19.43 4.33 -6.59
C GLU A 419 -19.54 3.06 -7.44
N TYR A 420 -20.68 2.38 -7.34
CA TYR A 420 -20.95 1.14 -8.05
C TYR A 420 -22.28 1.22 -8.77
N THR A 421 -22.28 0.97 -10.08
CA THR A 421 -23.50 0.89 -10.88
C THR A 421 -24.05 -0.53 -10.77
N ALA A 422 -25.11 -0.70 -9.99
CA ALA A 422 -25.75 -2.00 -9.82
C ALA A 422 -26.75 -2.28 -10.95
N ASP A 423 -27.01 -3.56 -11.19
CA ASP A 423 -28.24 -3.99 -11.84
C ASP A 423 -29.35 -4.24 -10.80
N CYS A 424 -30.52 -4.69 -11.25
CA CYS A 424 -31.63 -4.97 -10.35
C CYS A 424 -31.46 -6.25 -9.51
N TYR A 425 -30.42 -7.04 -9.76
CA TYR A 425 -30.19 -8.35 -9.13
C TYR A 425 -29.04 -8.31 -8.13
N THR A 426 -28.14 -7.33 -8.27
CA THR A 426 -26.96 -7.11 -7.43
C THR A 426 -27.33 -7.17 -5.94
N THR A 427 -26.58 -7.97 -5.19
CA THR A 427 -26.78 -8.19 -3.75
C THR A 427 -25.60 -7.67 -2.92
N VAL A 428 -25.81 -7.50 -1.60
CA VAL A 428 -24.73 -7.09 -0.69
C VAL A 428 -23.71 -8.22 -0.52
N ALA A 429 -24.16 -9.48 -0.57
CA ALA A 429 -23.29 -10.64 -0.48
C ALA A 429 -22.22 -10.66 -1.58
N GLU A 430 -22.54 -10.15 -2.78
CA GLU A 430 -21.62 -10.04 -3.92
C GLU A 430 -20.62 -8.90 -3.76
N ILE A 431 -21.11 -7.68 -3.51
CA ILE A 431 -20.28 -6.47 -3.68
C ILE A 431 -19.61 -6.00 -2.39
N CYS A 432 -20.20 -6.29 -1.23
CA CYS A 432 -19.67 -5.80 0.06
C CYS A 432 -20.15 -6.64 1.26
N PRO A 433 -19.81 -7.94 1.31
CA PRO A 433 -20.20 -8.81 2.41
C PRO A 433 -19.67 -8.28 3.75
N PHE A 434 -20.47 -8.48 4.82
CA PHE A 434 -20.11 -8.03 6.15
C PHE A 434 -18.90 -8.78 6.71
N LYS A 435 -17.87 -8.03 7.12
CA LYS A 435 -16.65 -8.51 7.78
C LYS A 435 -16.36 -7.63 9.01
N ARG A 436 -15.82 -8.24 10.07
CA ARG A 436 -15.35 -7.52 11.26
C ARG A 436 -13.94 -6.96 10.99
N PRO A 437 -13.56 -5.77 11.54
CA PRO A 437 -14.33 -4.92 12.45
C PRO A 437 -15.39 -4.04 11.78
N SER A 438 -15.28 -3.77 10.48
CA SER A 438 -16.33 -3.12 9.66
C SER A 438 -16.07 -3.31 8.17
N SER A 439 -17.11 -3.59 7.39
CA SER A 439 -17.10 -3.46 5.93
C SER A 439 -17.71 -2.12 5.52
N HIS A 440 -17.13 -1.49 4.50
CA HIS A 440 -17.77 -0.39 3.78
C HIS A 440 -18.37 -0.92 2.49
N CYS A 441 -19.54 -0.42 2.11
CA CYS A 441 -20.13 -0.68 0.81
C CYS A 441 -19.92 0.53 -0.09
N PRO A 442 -19.74 0.34 -1.41
CA PRO A 442 -19.79 1.47 -2.34
C PRO A 442 -21.15 2.17 -2.25
N ARG A 443 -21.18 3.44 -2.67
CA ARG A 443 -22.44 4.09 -2.96
C ARG A 443 -23.00 3.47 -4.24
N VAL A 444 -24.21 2.94 -4.16
CA VAL A 444 -24.80 2.18 -5.26
C VAL A 444 -25.71 3.08 -6.09
N PHE A 445 -25.50 3.11 -7.40
CA PHE A 445 -26.42 3.67 -8.37
C PHE A 445 -27.36 2.57 -8.88
N CYS A 446 -28.65 2.76 -8.63
CA CYS A 446 -29.69 1.82 -9.02
C CYS A 446 -30.41 2.28 -10.30
N PRO A 447 -30.62 1.39 -11.29
CA PRO A 447 -31.33 1.72 -12.50
C PRO A 447 -32.84 1.81 -12.26
N ALA A 448 -33.55 2.33 -13.25
CA ALA A 448 -35.01 2.33 -13.25
C ALA A 448 -35.57 0.90 -13.37
N ASN A 449 -36.87 0.75 -13.10
CA ASN A 449 -37.64 -0.48 -13.34
C ASN A 449 -37.25 -1.71 -12.50
N CYS A 450 -36.42 -1.57 -11.46
CA CYS A 450 -36.17 -2.69 -10.54
C CYS A 450 -37.40 -3.12 -9.73
N LYS A 451 -38.44 -2.28 -9.64
CA LYS A 451 -39.70 -2.63 -8.99
C LYS A 451 -40.46 -3.73 -9.73
N THR A 452 -40.44 -3.73 -11.06
CA THR A 452 -41.20 -4.68 -11.90
C THR A 452 -40.44 -5.99 -12.12
N GLN A 453 -39.18 -6.07 -11.68
CA GLN A 453 -38.40 -7.29 -11.81
C GLN A 453 -39.00 -8.42 -10.95
N PRO A 454 -39.11 -9.66 -11.47
CA PRO A 454 -39.69 -10.77 -10.72
C PRO A 454 -38.92 -11.08 -9.44
N SER A 455 -39.65 -11.41 -8.38
CA SER A 455 -39.06 -11.64 -7.05
C SER A 455 -38.13 -12.86 -6.98
N TYR A 456 -38.27 -13.80 -7.90
CA TYR A 456 -37.34 -14.92 -8.03
C TYR A 456 -35.90 -14.47 -8.35
N TRP A 457 -35.73 -13.52 -9.29
CA TRP A 457 -34.42 -12.98 -9.65
C TRP A 457 -33.99 -11.80 -8.78
N SER A 458 -34.95 -11.08 -8.20
CA SER A 458 -34.71 -9.92 -7.34
C SER A 458 -35.45 -10.07 -5.99
N PRO A 459 -34.98 -10.98 -5.12
CA PRO A 459 -35.63 -11.23 -3.85
C PRO A 459 -35.47 -10.02 -2.91
N VAL A 460 -36.48 -9.78 -2.08
CA VAL A 460 -36.40 -8.79 -0.99
C VAL A 460 -36.84 -9.50 0.28
N ILE A 461 -35.90 -9.76 1.17
CA ILE A 461 -36.13 -10.56 2.38
C ILE A 461 -35.92 -9.66 3.59
N GLY A 462 -36.98 -9.50 4.40
CA GLY A 462 -36.98 -8.62 5.56
C GLY A 462 -37.46 -7.20 5.29
N SER A 463 -37.37 -6.37 6.34
CA SER A 463 -37.85 -4.99 6.33
C SER A 463 -37.03 -4.14 7.29
N ASN A 464 -36.70 -2.91 6.86
CA ASN A 464 -35.73 -2.00 7.49
C ASN A 464 -34.28 -2.54 7.55
N VAL A 465 -34.11 -3.82 7.88
CA VAL A 465 -32.89 -4.60 7.74
C VAL A 465 -33.21 -5.79 6.83
N TYR A 466 -32.43 -5.93 5.77
CA TYR A 466 -32.60 -6.94 4.74
C TYR A 466 -31.52 -8.00 4.84
N ALA A 467 -31.82 -9.24 4.42
CA ALA A 467 -30.79 -10.28 4.27
C ALA A 467 -29.84 -9.88 3.13
N ASP A 468 -28.54 -10.18 3.26
CA ASP A 468 -27.49 -9.76 2.32
C ASP A 468 -27.64 -10.30 0.89
N ASN A 469 -28.37 -11.40 0.71
CA ASN A 469 -28.79 -11.93 -0.60
C ASN A 469 -30.05 -11.26 -1.20
N SER A 470 -30.56 -10.19 -0.59
CA SER A 470 -31.64 -9.39 -1.18
C SER A 470 -31.09 -8.42 -2.23
N SER A 471 -31.86 -8.17 -3.29
CA SER A 471 -31.56 -7.14 -4.29
C SER A 471 -31.48 -5.76 -3.64
N ILE A 472 -30.33 -5.09 -3.77
CA ILE A 472 -30.09 -3.77 -3.18
C ILE A 472 -31.11 -2.76 -3.69
N CYS A 473 -31.30 -2.70 -5.01
CA CYS A 473 -32.12 -1.68 -5.65
C CYS A 473 -33.61 -1.89 -5.40
N LYS A 474 -34.09 -3.13 -5.45
CA LYS A 474 -35.49 -3.42 -5.15
C LYS A 474 -35.80 -3.27 -3.66
N ALA A 475 -34.87 -3.66 -2.78
CA ALA A 475 -34.98 -3.39 -1.34
C ALA A 475 -34.96 -1.89 -1.03
N ALA A 476 -34.23 -1.06 -1.80
CA ALA A 476 -34.20 0.40 -1.63
C ALA A 476 -35.54 1.05 -1.98
N ILE A 477 -36.20 0.59 -3.04
CA ILE A 477 -37.57 1.01 -3.38
C ILE A 477 -38.55 0.54 -2.29
N HIS A 478 -38.45 -0.71 -1.86
CA HIS A 478 -39.29 -1.24 -0.77
C HIS A 478 -39.12 -0.44 0.53
N ALA A 479 -37.89 -0.06 0.87
CA ALA A 479 -37.57 0.79 2.02
C ALA A 479 -38.06 2.25 1.88
N GLY A 480 -38.44 2.68 0.68
CA GLY A 480 -38.80 4.07 0.38
C GLY A 480 -37.60 5.01 0.35
N VAL A 481 -36.41 4.46 0.14
CA VAL A 481 -35.14 5.20 0.12
C VAL A 481 -34.91 5.85 -1.25
N ILE A 482 -35.33 5.17 -2.32
CA ILE A 482 -35.33 5.67 -3.70
C ILE A 482 -36.70 5.44 -4.35
N LYS A 483 -36.96 6.16 -5.44
CA LYS A 483 -38.18 5.98 -6.26
C LYS A 483 -37.98 4.83 -7.26
N ALA A 484 -39.07 4.40 -7.91
CA ALA A 484 -39.03 3.37 -8.96
C ALA A 484 -38.22 3.76 -10.20
N SER A 485 -37.94 5.05 -10.38
CA SER A 485 -37.04 5.59 -11.41
C SER A 485 -35.57 5.29 -11.17
N GLY A 486 -35.20 4.68 -10.04
CA GLY A 486 -33.80 4.46 -9.66
C GLY A 486 -33.20 5.66 -8.91
N GLY A 487 -31.87 5.63 -8.73
CA GLY A 487 -31.09 6.67 -8.05
C GLY A 487 -30.00 6.12 -7.15
N LEU A 488 -29.31 7.03 -6.44
CA LEU A 488 -28.22 6.69 -5.53
C LEU A 488 -28.73 6.25 -4.16
N VAL A 489 -28.14 5.17 -3.63
CA VAL A 489 -28.42 4.64 -2.30
C VAL A 489 -27.12 4.34 -1.55
N ASP A 490 -27.08 4.68 -0.26
CA ASP A 490 -25.99 4.28 0.62
C ASP A 490 -26.36 2.98 1.35
N VAL A 491 -25.44 2.02 1.36
CA VAL A 491 -25.62 0.69 1.96
C VAL A 491 -24.73 0.54 3.19
N LEU A 492 -25.28 0.00 4.27
CA LEU A 492 -24.52 -0.37 5.47
C LEU A 492 -24.62 -1.88 5.68
N PRO A 493 -23.53 -2.64 5.49
CA PRO A 493 -23.51 -4.05 5.80
C PRO A 493 -23.47 -4.24 7.32
N LEU A 494 -24.18 -5.25 7.80
CA LEU A 494 -24.40 -5.55 9.21
C LEU A 494 -24.23 -7.04 9.45
N GLU A 495 -24.02 -7.39 10.70
CA GLU A 495 -24.04 -8.78 11.13
C GLU A 495 -25.42 -9.41 10.90
N ARG A 496 -25.44 -10.74 10.74
CA ARG A 496 -26.65 -11.51 10.46
C ARG A 496 -27.73 -11.32 11.54
N ARG A 497 -29.00 -11.34 11.13
CA ARG A 497 -30.14 -11.42 12.05
C ARG A 497 -30.67 -12.85 12.12
N LYS A 498 -31.19 -13.23 13.29
CA LYS A 498 -31.83 -14.54 13.50
C LYS A 498 -33.11 -14.69 12.66
N SER A 499 -33.84 -13.60 12.46
CA SER A 499 -35.08 -13.56 11.67
C SER A 499 -35.28 -12.22 10.98
N TYR A 500 -35.97 -12.28 9.84
CA TYR A 500 -36.35 -11.18 8.98
C TYR A 500 -37.87 -11.20 8.81
N ALA A 501 -38.54 -10.10 9.14
CA ALA A 501 -39.98 -9.95 8.96
C ALA A 501 -40.26 -9.23 7.64
N GLY A 502 -40.92 -9.90 6.71
CA GLY A 502 -41.42 -9.35 5.46
C GLY A 502 -42.73 -8.58 5.66
N VAL A 503 -42.90 -7.52 4.89
CA VAL A 503 -44.06 -6.61 4.89
C VAL A 503 -44.32 -6.11 3.46
N LEU A 504 -45.57 -5.71 3.18
CA LEU A 504 -45.89 -4.96 1.96
C LEU A 504 -45.55 -3.48 2.17
N LYS A 505 -44.56 -2.94 1.45
CA LYS A 505 -44.25 -1.50 1.46
C LYS A 505 -43.90 -1.01 0.07
N ASN A 506 -44.34 0.22 -0.25
CA ASN A 506 -44.07 0.89 -1.53
C ASN A 506 -44.44 0.05 -2.77
N GLY A 507 -45.43 -0.84 -2.63
CA GLY A 507 -45.89 -1.76 -3.68
C GLY A 507 -44.92 -2.91 -3.98
N ILE A 508 -44.06 -3.28 -3.04
CA ILE A 508 -43.21 -4.47 -3.09
C ILE A 508 -43.54 -5.32 -1.86
N GLN A 509 -43.83 -6.61 -2.06
CA GLN A 509 -43.99 -7.57 -0.98
C GLN A 509 -42.62 -8.16 -0.64
N SER A 510 -42.15 -7.98 0.59
CA SER A 510 -40.94 -8.66 1.07
C SER A 510 -41.27 -9.98 1.77
N GLU A 511 -40.31 -10.90 1.74
CA GLU A 511 -40.41 -12.24 2.34
C GLU A 511 -39.97 -12.24 3.81
N SER A 512 -40.62 -13.09 4.61
CA SER A 512 -40.19 -13.41 5.97
C SER A 512 -39.35 -14.68 5.96
N LYS A 513 -38.14 -14.64 6.51
CA LYS A 513 -37.26 -15.82 6.64
C LYS A 513 -36.52 -15.80 7.97
N SER A 514 -36.18 -16.98 8.48
CA SER A 514 -35.41 -17.19 9.71
C SER A 514 -34.24 -18.13 9.46
N ASN A 515 -33.22 -18.05 10.33
CA ASN A 515 -32.05 -18.94 10.28
C ASN A 515 -31.31 -18.95 8.94
N MET A 516 -31.29 -17.81 8.26
CA MET A 516 -30.51 -17.67 7.03
C MET A 516 -29.01 -17.59 7.34
N GLU A 517 -28.22 -18.15 6.44
CA GLU A 517 -26.79 -17.91 6.34
C GLU A 517 -26.53 -16.56 5.65
N GLY A 518 -25.33 -16.01 5.82
CA GLY A 518 -24.99 -14.66 5.33
C GLY A 518 -25.25 -13.55 6.35
N GLY A 519 -24.81 -12.35 6.01
CA GLY A 519 -24.99 -11.12 6.79
C GLY A 519 -26.35 -10.47 6.62
N SER A 520 -26.43 -9.19 6.96
CA SER A 520 -27.61 -8.36 6.70
C SER A 520 -27.19 -6.96 6.27
N PHE A 521 -28.12 -6.12 5.85
CA PHE A 521 -27.80 -4.73 5.54
C PHE A 521 -28.96 -3.76 5.80
N ARG A 522 -28.60 -2.48 5.87
CA ARG A 522 -29.51 -1.34 5.92
C ARG A 522 -29.26 -0.39 4.78
N LEU A 523 -30.32 0.25 4.33
CA LEU A 523 -30.29 1.21 3.23
C LEU A 523 -30.59 2.62 3.75
N PHE A 524 -29.92 3.60 3.16
CA PHE A 524 -30.01 5.00 3.54
C PHE A 524 -30.12 5.88 2.30
N ALA A 525 -30.93 6.94 2.41
CA ALA A 525 -31.08 7.89 1.31
C ALA A 525 -29.79 8.67 1.12
N VAL A 526 -29.53 9.09 -0.12
CA VAL A 526 -28.44 10.01 -0.45
C VAL A 526 -29.03 11.42 -0.58
N ARG A 527 -28.36 12.40 0.03
CA ARG A 527 -28.73 13.81 -0.14
C ARG A 527 -28.30 14.26 -1.53
N VAL A 528 -29.25 14.35 -2.45
CA VAL A 528 -29.04 15.06 -3.72
C VAL A 528 -29.04 16.55 -3.38
N GLY A 529 -27.89 17.21 -3.53
CA GLY A 529 -27.83 18.66 -3.42
C GLY A 529 -28.56 19.24 -4.63
N PHE A 530 -29.60 20.05 -4.39
CA PHE A 530 -30.07 20.95 -5.43
C PHE A 530 -28.90 21.89 -5.74
N ILE A 531 -28.44 21.86 -6.99
CA ILE A 531 -27.45 22.78 -7.55
C ILE A 531 -27.99 24.20 -7.44
#